data_AF-X1E3R1-F1
#
_entry.id   AF-X1E3R1-F1
#
_cell.length_a   1.000
_cell.length_b   1.000
_cell.length_c   1.000
_cell.angle_alpha   90.00
_cell.angle_beta   90.00
_cell.angle_gamma   90.00
#
_symmetry.space_group_name_H-M   'P 1'
#
loop_
_entity.id
_entity.type
_entity.pdbx_description
1 polymer ?
#
loop_
_entity_poly.entity_id
_entity_poly.type
_entity_poly.pdbx_seq_one_letter_code
_entity_poly.pdbx_strand_id
1 'polypeptide(L)'
;MAIKSPSTYSDWYWKNFVDATALYDETVETAFAPYFRGLFADLPDIAALPAGMRQFIEVLAEPPSAGFGGFALGVGVEMIDETLHAVMNPAMKIMARAINKRAKETWLTGEQANTLFRQGKIEKDYWNLVTESEGFEDIIAKQVYESQQPYPSIPDLILYARYHGNPENTKEIVWDWFDVPVRDFGIWEWLAKQRLTTLQVQTLFKRGKITKDEVQNTL
;
A
#
# COMPACT_ATOMS: atom_id res chain seq x y z
N MET A 1 33.73 -3.39 -45.82
CA MET A 1 34.56 -2.49 -46.66
C MET A 1 33.84 -1.97 -47.92
N ALA A 2 32.57 -2.31 -48.19
CA ALA A 2 31.81 -1.72 -49.30
C ALA A 2 31.15 -0.37 -48.96
N ILE A 3 30.60 -0.20 -47.74
CA ILE A 3 29.92 1.03 -47.30
C ILE A 3 30.90 2.19 -47.07
N LYS A 4 32.11 1.92 -46.56
CA LYS A 4 33.11 2.97 -46.27
C LYS A 4 33.77 3.54 -47.54
N SER A 5 33.83 2.77 -48.63
CA SER A 5 34.42 3.16 -49.91
C SER A 5 33.66 2.48 -51.05
N PRO A 6 32.49 3.01 -51.47
CA PRO A 6 31.63 2.36 -52.46
C PRO A 6 32.29 2.36 -53.84
N SER A 7 32.39 1.19 -54.47
CA SER A 7 32.97 1.01 -55.80
C SER A 7 31.93 0.67 -56.87
N THR A 8 30.75 0.22 -56.47
CA THR A 8 29.61 -0.08 -57.36
C THR A 8 28.39 0.78 -57.01
N TYR A 9 27.45 0.91 -57.96
CA TYR A 9 26.19 1.63 -57.70
C TYR A 9 25.38 1.01 -56.56
N SER A 10 25.39 -0.32 -56.43
CA SER A 10 24.78 -1.01 -55.28
C SER A 10 25.44 -0.64 -53.96
N ASP A 11 26.78 -0.55 -53.91
CA ASP A 11 27.48 -0.13 -52.68
C ASP A 11 27.18 1.33 -52.33
N TRP A 12 27.06 2.19 -53.34
CA TRP A 12 26.67 3.58 -53.17
C TRP A 12 25.23 3.69 -52.64
N TYR A 13 24.27 2.96 -53.22
CA TYR A 13 22.88 2.97 -52.76
C TYR A 13 22.76 2.49 -51.31
N TRP A 14 23.41 1.38 -50.98
CA TRP A 14 23.43 0.84 -49.61
C TRP A 14 24.10 1.77 -48.62
N LYS A 15 25.19 2.44 -49.02
CA LYS A 15 25.83 3.46 -48.22
C LYS A 15 24.87 4.63 -47.93
N ASN A 16 24.23 5.19 -48.95
CA ASN A 16 23.31 6.31 -48.77
C ASN A 16 22.09 5.93 -47.93
N PHE A 17 21.62 4.69 -48.01
CA PHE A 17 20.55 4.18 -47.14
C PHE A 17 20.99 4.09 -45.67
N VAL A 18 22.21 3.61 -45.41
CA VAL A 18 22.79 3.56 -44.05
C VAL A 18 23.04 4.96 -43.52
N ASP A 19 23.56 5.87 -44.34
CA ASP A 19 23.81 7.27 -43.98
C ASP A 19 22.47 7.99 -43.69
N ALA A 20 21.40 7.72 -44.45
CA ALA A 20 20.07 8.26 -44.21
C ALA A 20 19.44 7.74 -42.91
N THR A 21 19.66 6.46 -42.58
CA THR A 21 19.20 5.88 -41.31
C THR A 21 19.94 6.50 -40.13
N ALA A 22 21.26 6.64 -40.22
CA ALA A 22 22.06 7.28 -39.19
C ALA A 22 21.64 8.76 -38.98
N LEU A 23 21.37 9.48 -40.06
CA LEU A 23 20.88 10.86 -39.99
C LEU A 23 19.50 10.94 -39.34
N TYR A 24 18.60 9.99 -39.63
CA TYR A 24 17.29 9.91 -39.00
C TYR A 24 17.41 9.69 -37.48
N ASP A 25 18.24 8.73 -37.06
CA ASP A 25 18.47 8.45 -35.64
C ASP A 25 19.13 9.63 -34.91
N GLU A 26 20.11 10.29 -35.52
CA GLU A 26 20.74 11.50 -34.99
C GLU A 26 19.73 12.65 -34.86
N THR A 27 18.81 12.78 -35.82
CA THR A 27 17.75 13.80 -35.78
C THR A 27 16.77 13.54 -34.64
N VAL A 28 16.38 12.27 -34.43
CA VAL A 28 15.53 11.87 -33.29
C VAL A 28 16.25 12.13 -31.98
N GLU A 29 17.50 11.69 -31.83
CA GLU A 29 18.30 11.90 -30.62
C GLU A 29 18.51 13.38 -30.32
N THR A 30 18.81 14.19 -31.32
CA THR A 30 18.95 15.65 -31.18
C THR A 30 17.64 16.31 -30.79
N ALA A 31 16.50 15.83 -31.29
CA ALA A 31 15.19 16.36 -30.96
C ALA A 31 14.78 16.05 -29.51
N PHE A 32 15.13 14.87 -28.99
CA PHE A 32 14.74 14.43 -27.64
C PHE A 32 15.76 14.75 -26.55
N ALA A 33 17.05 14.87 -26.88
CA ALA A 33 18.12 15.15 -25.91
C ALA A 33 17.90 16.40 -25.04
N PRO A 34 17.36 17.54 -25.56
CA PRO A 34 17.04 18.69 -24.73
C PRO A 34 15.96 18.40 -23.67
N TYR A 35 14.98 17.54 -23.97
CA TYR A 35 13.93 17.16 -23.01
C TYR A 35 14.48 16.24 -21.92
N PHE A 36 15.36 15.28 -22.27
CA PHE A 36 16.07 14.48 -21.28
C PHE A 36 16.99 15.32 -20.41
N ARG A 37 17.72 16.29 -21.00
CA ARG A 37 18.53 17.24 -20.23
C ARG A 37 17.69 18.08 -19.26
N GLY A 38 16.53 18.56 -19.69
CA GLY A 38 15.60 19.28 -18.80
C GLY A 38 15.11 18.39 -17.65
N LEU A 39 14.62 17.19 -17.97
CA LEU A 39 14.12 16.22 -16.99
C LEU A 39 15.19 15.83 -15.97
N PHE A 40 16.42 15.59 -16.42
CA PHE A 40 17.53 15.21 -15.55
C PHE A 40 18.10 16.39 -14.76
N ALA A 41 18.08 17.62 -15.29
CA ALA A 41 18.51 18.80 -14.53
C ALA A 41 17.64 19.05 -13.28
N ASP A 42 16.37 18.63 -13.32
CA ASP A 42 15.43 18.74 -12.21
C ASP A 42 15.58 17.62 -11.16
N LEU A 43 16.41 16.60 -11.42
CA LEU A 43 16.66 15.53 -10.45
C LEU A 43 17.62 16.02 -9.35
N PRO A 44 17.15 16.10 -8.08
CA PRO A 44 18.05 16.38 -6.98
C PRO A 44 19.00 15.18 -6.76
N ASP A 45 20.25 15.48 -6.38
CA ASP A 45 21.24 14.50 -5.91
C ASP A 45 21.69 13.42 -6.93
N ILE A 46 21.84 13.75 -8.22
CA ILE A 46 22.53 12.88 -9.20
C ILE A 46 23.92 12.44 -8.67
N ALA A 47 24.59 13.30 -7.91
CA ALA A 47 25.88 13.00 -7.28
C ALA A 47 25.82 11.82 -6.28
N ALA A 48 24.66 11.51 -5.69
CA ALA A 48 24.48 10.39 -4.78
C ALA A 48 24.34 9.02 -5.49
N LEU A 49 24.17 9.02 -6.82
CA LEU A 49 24.08 7.80 -7.60
C LEU A 49 25.48 7.15 -7.75
N PRO A 50 25.55 5.81 -7.84
CA PRO A 50 26.78 5.11 -8.21
C PRO A 50 27.35 5.62 -9.53
N ALA A 51 28.68 5.64 -9.67
CA ALA A 51 29.35 6.27 -10.81
C ALA A 51 28.88 5.77 -12.19
N GLY A 52 28.59 4.47 -12.32
CA GLY A 52 28.07 3.90 -13.57
C GLY A 52 26.68 4.41 -13.98
N MET A 53 25.81 4.73 -13.02
CA MET A 53 24.49 5.30 -13.31
C MET A 53 24.56 6.77 -13.67
N ARG A 54 25.50 7.52 -13.05
CA ARG A 54 25.78 8.90 -13.45
C ARG A 54 26.27 8.96 -14.89
N GLN A 55 27.22 8.09 -15.23
CA GLN A 55 27.72 7.95 -16.59
C GLN A 55 26.60 7.58 -17.57
N PHE A 56 25.70 6.68 -17.20
CA PHE A 56 24.57 6.31 -18.04
C PHE A 56 23.60 7.48 -18.28
N ILE A 57 23.24 8.23 -17.23
CA ILE A 57 22.38 9.42 -17.33
C ILE A 57 23.03 10.51 -18.18
N GLU A 58 24.32 10.76 -18.00
CA GLU A 58 25.10 11.72 -18.80
C GLU A 58 25.14 11.32 -20.28
N VAL A 59 25.35 10.03 -20.56
CA VAL A 59 25.40 9.50 -21.93
C VAL A 59 24.02 9.49 -22.60
N LEU A 60 22.92 9.37 -21.84
CA LEU A 60 21.57 9.56 -22.39
C LEU A 60 21.22 11.03 -22.62
N ALA A 61 21.74 11.94 -21.78
CA ALA A 61 21.60 13.38 -21.95
C ALA A 61 22.39 13.91 -23.17
N GLU A 62 23.52 13.27 -23.47
CA GLU A 62 24.39 13.54 -24.61
C GLU A 62 24.85 12.22 -25.28
N PRO A 63 24.04 11.67 -26.20
CA PRO A 63 24.37 10.43 -26.91
C PRO A 63 25.66 10.58 -27.75
N PRO A 64 26.63 9.66 -27.62
CA PRO A 64 27.94 9.78 -28.27
C PRO A 64 27.92 9.41 -29.76
N SER A 65 26.84 8.78 -30.26
CA SER A 65 26.71 8.38 -31.66
C SER A 65 25.26 8.10 -32.05
N ALA A 66 24.92 8.37 -33.30
CA ALA A 66 23.62 8.07 -33.89
C ALA A 66 23.19 6.60 -33.68
N GLY A 67 21.97 6.41 -33.17
CA GLY A 67 21.37 5.10 -32.91
C GLY A 67 21.76 4.50 -31.55
N PHE A 68 22.63 5.18 -30.77
CA PHE A 68 22.97 4.75 -29.42
C PHE A 68 21.79 4.86 -28.46
N GLY A 69 20.97 5.91 -28.58
CA GLY A 69 19.74 6.05 -27.80
C GLY A 69 18.76 4.92 -28.10
N GLY A 70 18.58 4.59 -29.39
CA GLY A 70 17.75 3.46 -29.82
C GLY A 70 18.28 2.10 -29.38
N PHE A 71 19.60 1.89 -29.41
CA PHE A 71 20.25 0.67 -28.91
C PHE A 71 20.21 0.55 -27.38
N ALA A 72 20.48 1.63 -26.66
CA ALA A 72 20.43 1.66 -25.19
C ALA A 72 18.99 1.43 -24.67
N LEU A 73 18.00 1.98 -25.37
CA LEU A 73 16.59 1.73 -25.08
C LEU A 73 16.15 0.33 -25.54
N GLY A 74 16.65 -0.18 -26.68
CA GLY A 74 16.25 -1.45 -27.29
C GLY A 74 16.89 -2.71 -26.68
N VAL A 75 18.16 -2.67 -26.29
CA VAL A 75 18.83 -3.75 -25.55
C VAL A 75 18.32 -3.84 -24.10
N GLY A 76 17.72 -2.76 -23.59
CA GLY A 76 17.13 -2.67 -22.26
C GLY A 76 15.84 -3.49 -22.05
N VAL A 77 15.18 -3.98 -23.12
CA VAL A 77 13.79 -4.43 -23.02
C VAL A 77 13.59 -5.88 -22.53
N GLU A 78 14.51 -6.83 -22.76
CA GLU A 78 14.23 -8.25 -22.42
C GLU A 78 15.25 -8.97 -21.54
N MET A 79 16.57 -8.77 -21.69
CA MET A 79 17.57 -9.46 -20.83
C MET A 79 17.96 -8.67 -19.57
N ILE A 80 17.60 -7.40 -19.54
CA ILE A 80 18.08 -6.42 -18.56
C ILE A 80 17.00 -6.09 -17.53
N ASP A 81 15.73 -6.38 -17.79
CA ASP A 81 14.62 -5.89 -16.95
C ASP A 81 14.75 -6.32 -15.47
N GLU A 82 14.99 -7.60 -15.18
CA GLU A 82 14.99 -8.08 -13.79
C GLU A 82 16.31 -7.80 -13.04
N THR A 83 17.46 -7.91 -13.72
CA THR A 83 18.78 -7.64 -13.11
C THR A 83 19.05 -6.13 -13.00
N LEU A 84 18.65 -5.33 -13.99
CA LEU A 84 18.73 -3.87 -13.92
C LEU A 84 17.70 -3.31 -12.94
N HIS A 85 16.47 -3.83 -12.88
CA HIS A 85 15.56 -3.47 -11.79
C HIS A 85 16.22 -3.75 -10.43
N ALA A 86 16.82 -4.92 -10.21
CA ALA A 86 17.47 -5.23 -8.94
C ALA A 86 18.63 -4.27 -8.60
N VAL A 87 19.43 -3.87 -9.60
CA VAL A 87 20.58 -2.97 -9.42
C VAL A 87 20.17 -1.50 -9.32
N MET A 88 19.13 -1.09 -10.04
CA MET A 88 18.62 0.29 -10.05
C MET A 88 17.63 0.59 -8.94
N ASN A 89 16.94 -0.42 -8.39
CA ASN A 89 15.97 -0.24 -7.31
C ASN A 89 16.56 0.52 -6.09
N PRO A 90 17.77 0.22 -5.60
CA PRO A 90 18.39 1.01 -4.54
C PRO A 90 18.60 2.48 -4.91
N ALA A 91 19.04 2.74 -6.15
CA ALA A 91 19.30 4.10 -6.64
C ALA A 91 18.00 4.90 -6.81
N MET A 92 16.96 4.28 -7.38
CA MET A 92 15.61 4.85 -7.47
C MET A 92 15.01 5.12 -6.08
N LYS A 93 15.23 4.23 -5.10
CA LYS A 93 14.82 4.47 -3.70
C LYS A 93 15.55 5.64 -3.05
N ILE A 94 16.84 5.83 -3.32
CA ILE A 94 17.61 6.99 -2.82
C ILE A 94 17.07 8.28 -3.43
N MET A 95 16.84 8.29 -4.74
CA MET A 95 16.27 9.43 -5.46
C MET A 95 14.86 9.76 -4.95
N ALA A 96 13.98 8.76 -4.82
CA ALA A 96 12.64 8.93 -4.26
C ALA A 96 12.70 9.49 -2.82
N ARG A 97 13.63 9.02 -1.98
CA ARG A 97 13.84 9.58 -0.63
C ARG A 97 14.33 11.01 -0.64
N ALA A 98 15.23 11.38 -1.55
CA ALA A 98 15.73 12.75 -1.69
C ALA A 98 14.61 13.71 -2.12
N ILE A 99 13.80 13.29 -3.09
CA ILE A 99 12.58 14.00 -3.53
C ILE A 99 11.61 14.13 -2.36
N ASN A 100 11.27 13.03 -1.68
CA ASN A 100 10.31 13.05 -0.56
C ASN A 100 10.81 13.87 0.64
N LYS A 101 12.12 13.94 0.90
CA LYS A 101 12.69 14.80 1.94
C LYS A 101 12.48 16.28 1.63
N ARG A 102 12.60 16.67 0.36
CA ARG A 102 12.41 18.06 -0.09
C ARG A 102 10.93 18.42 -0.18
N ALA A 103 10.13 17.56 -0.82
CA ALA A 103 8.70 17.76 -1.03
C ALA A 103 7.89 17.57 0.26
N LYS A 104 8.39 16.79 1.22
CA LYS A 104 7.67 16.35 2.42
C LYS A 104 6.31 15.73 2.08
N GLU A 105 6.29 14.95 1.00
CA GLU A 105 5.07 14.38 0.42
C GLU A 105 4.57 13.15 1.18
N THR A 106 5.26 12.68 2.21
CA THR A 106 4.71 11.58 3.02
C THR A 106 3.68 12.12 4.01
N TRP A 107 2.41 11.92 3.71
CA TRP A 107 1.28 12.24 4.58
C TRP A 107 0.95 11.06 5.49
N LEU A 108 0.17 11.31 6.54
CA LEU A 108 -0.43 10.25 7.34
C LEU A 108 -1.43 9.47 6.47
N THR A 109 -1.55 8.17 6.70
CA THR A 109 -2.68 7.42 6.12
C THR A 109 -3.96 7.75 6.88
N GLY A 110 -5.13 7.53 6.26
CA GLY A 110 -6.43 7.71 6.90
C GLY A 110 -6.58 6.91 8.19
N GLU A 111 -6.04 5.70 8.25
CA GLU A 111 -6.03 4.87 9.47
C GLU A 111 -5.15 5.47 10.59
N GLN A 112 -3.97 6.00 10.24
CA GLN A 112 -3.11 6.68 11.20
C GLN A 112 -3.77 7.97 11.70
N ALA A 113 -4.37 8.76 10.80
CA ALA A 113 -5.10 9.96 11.15
C ALA A 113 -6.31 9.65 12.04
N ASN A 114 -7.10 8.62 11.73
CA ASN A 114 -8.22 8.17 12.56
C ASN A 114 -7.79 7.80 13.98
N THR A 115 -6.67 7.08 14.11
CA THR A 115 -6.11 6.70 15.41
C THR A 115 -5.68 7.93 16.21
N LEU A 116 -4.93 8.83 15.59
CA LEU A 116 -4.44 10.05 16.24
C LEU A 116 -5.59 11.00 16.63
N PHE A 117 -6.59 11.13 15.76
CA PHE A 117 -7.77 11.97 16.01
C PHE A 117 -8.56 11.43 17.21
N ARG A 118 -8.81 10.12 17.26
CA ARG A 118 -9.52 9.47 18.37
C ARG A 118 -8.80 9.64 19.71
N GLN A 119 -7.47 9.67 19.69
CA GLN A 119 -6.63 9.87 20.88
C GLN A 119 -6.45 11.35 21.26
N GLY A 120 -7.10 12.28 20.54
CA GLY A 120 -6.98 13.71 20.75
C GLY A 120 -5.58 14.26 20.47
N LYS A 121 -4.82 13.61 19.59
CA LYS A 121 -3.44 14.01 19.23
C LYS A 121 -3.38 14.97 18.05
N ILE A 122 -4.44 15.03 17.25
CA ILE A 122 -4.61 15.95 16.13
C ILE A 122 -5.99 16.61 16.19
N GLU A 123 -6.09 17.79 15.59
CA GLU A 123 -7.35 18.53 15.48
C GLU A 123 -8.19 18.04 14.29
N LYS A 124 -9.49 18.35 14.33
CA LYS A 124 -10.44 17.93 13.27
C LYS A 124 -10.05 18.48 11.90
N ASP A 125 -9.58 19.72 11.83
CA ASP A 125 -9.21 20.35 10.55
C ASP A 125 -8.02 19.63 9.90
N TYR A 126 -7.07 19.16 10.72
CA TYR A 126 -5.95 18.35 10.23
C TYR A 126 -6.40 16.94 9.83
N TRP A 127 -7.34 16.35 10.56
CA TRP A 127 -7.95 15.07 10.18
C TRP A 127 -8.68 15.15 8.84
N ASN A 128 -9.53 16.17 8.65
CA ASN A 128 -10.24 16.43 7.39
C ASN A 128 -9.26 16.58 6.23
N LEU A 129 -8.22 17.40 6.40
CA LEU A 129 -7.19 17.63 5.39
C LEU A 129 -6.50 16.34 4.95
N VAL A 130 -6.22 15.42 5.88
CA VAL A 130 -5.66 14.11 5.53
C VAL A 130 -6.68 13.25 4.77
N THR A 131 -7.92 13.15 5.26
CA THR A 131 -8.95 12.30 4.61
C THR A 131 -9.35 12.83 3.23
N GLU A 132 -9.42 14.14 3.06
CA GLU A 132 -9.65 14.80 1.77
C GLU A 132 -8.48 14.56 0.80
N SER A 133 -7.24 14.60 1.31
CA SER A 133 -6.05 14.32 0.48
C SER A 133 -5.99 12.87 -0.03
N GLU A 134 -6.58 11.92 0.69
CA GLU A 134 -6.75 10.53 0.24
C GLU A 134 -7.95 10.36 -0.71
N GLY A 135 -8.77 11.40 -0.90
CA GLY A 135 -9.92 11.40 -1.78
C GLY A 135 -11.21 10.87 -1.15
N PHE A 136 -11.29 10.79 0.19
CA PHE A 136 -12.53 10.45 0.86
C PHE A 136 -13.51 11.63 0.86
N GLU A 137 -14.78 11.35 0.54
CA GLU A 137 -15.89 12.23 0.88
C GLU A 137 -16.08 12.26 2.41
N ASP A 138 -16.48 13.40 2.99
CA ASP A 138 -16.67 13.59 4.44
C ASP A 138 -17.47 12.47 5.12
N ILE A 139 -18.55 12.01 4.46
CA ILE A 139 -19.42 10.96 4.99
C ILE A 139 -18.68 9.62 5.01
N ILE A 140 -17.92 9.31 3.97
CA ILE A 140 -17.15 8.07 3.87
C ILE A 140 -16.00 8.09 4.86
N ALA A 141 -15.27 9.20 4.96
CA ALA A 141 -14.22 9.41 5.95
C ALA A 141 -14.74 9.15 7.37
N LYS A 142 -15.93 9.67 7.69
CA LYS A 142 -16.59 9.45 8.97
C LYS A 142 -16.97 7.98 9.20
N GLN A 143 -17.52 7.30 8.20
CA GLN A 143 -17.88 5.87 8.30
C GLN A 143 -16.66 4.98 8.48
N VAL A 144 -15.54 5.28 7.80
CA VAL A 144 -14.26 4.57 7.98
C VAL A 144 -13.70 4.84 9.37
N TYR A 145 -13.78 6.08 9.86
CA TYR A 145 -13.39 6.41 11.22
C TYR A 145 -14.20 5.64 12.28
N GLU A 146 -15.51 5.51 12.08
CA GLU A 146 -16.42 4.79 12.96
C GLU A 146 -16.19 3.27 12.91
N SER A 147 -15.95 2.70 11.72
CA SER A 147 -15.71 1.26 11.58
C SER A 147 -14.39 0.79 12.21
N GLN A 148 -13.40 1.69 12.31
CA GLN A 148 -12.14 1.42 12.98
C GLN A 148 -12.24 1.56 14.51
N GLN A 149 -13.39 1.94 15.07
CA GLN A 149 -13.58 1.96 16.52
C GLN A 149 -13.61 0.54 17.07
N PRO A 150 -13.04 0.28 18.26
CA PRO A 150 -13.23 -1.00 18.93
C PRO A 150 -14.72 -1.27 19.10
N TYR A 151 -15.23 -2.27 18.39
CA TYR A 151 -16.61 -2.70 18.50
C TYR A 151 -16.72 -3.79 19.58
N PRO A 152 -17.76 -3.79 20.43
CA PRO A 152 -17.97 -4.86 21.40
C PRO A 152 -18.02 -6.24 20.73
N SER A 153 -17.44 -7.24 21.38
CA SER A 153 -17.53 -8.60 20.85
C SER A 153 -18.95 -9.17 21.02
N ILE A 154 -19.32 -10.20 20.24
CA ILE A 154 -20.65 -10.83 20.36
C ILE A 154 -20.92 -11.30 21.81
N PRO A 155 -19.97 -11.93 22.54
CA PRO A 155 -20.16 -12.23 23.96
C PRO A 155 -20.44 -11.01 24.85
N ASP A 156 -19.78 -9.87 24.59
CA ASP A 156 -20.03 -8.63 25.35
C ASP A 156 -21.42 -8.08 25.08
N LEU A 157 -21.88 -8.15 23.83
CA LEU A 157 -23.25 -7.76 23.45
C LEU A 157 -24.29 -8.67 24.09
N ILE A 158 -24.04 -9.98 24.16
CA ILE A 158 -24.93 -10.93 24.85
C ILE A 158 -24.96 -10.63 26.36
N LEU A 159 -23.79 -10.36 26.97
CA LEU A 159 -23.72 -9.99 28.37
C LEU A 159 -24.50 -8.71 28.66
N TYR A 160 -24.32 -7.69 27.82
CA TYR A 160 -25.08 -6.45 27.86
C TYR A 160 -26.58 -6.72 27.75
N ALA A 161 -27.01 -7.54 26.79
CA ALA A 161 -28.42 -7.93 26.63
C ALA A 161 -28.99 -8.65 27.86
N ARG A 162 -28.20 -9.48 28.56
CA ARG A 162 -28.65 -10.14 29.81
C ARG A 162 -28.86 -9.16 30.95
N TYR A 163 -28.04 -8.11 31.06
CA TYR A 163 -28.16 -7.12 32.14
C TYR A 163 -29.20 -6.04 31.87
N HIS A 164 -29.46 -5.73 30.59
CA HIS A 164 -30.35 -4.63 30.19
C HIS A 164 -31.69 -5.10 29.58
N GLY A 165 -31.88 -6.41 29.39
CA GLY A 165 -33.08 -7.00 28.80
C GLY A 165 -33.61 -8.22 29.54
N ASN A 166 -34.12 -9.18 28.78
CA ASN A 166 -34.53 -10.48 29.31
C ASN A 166 -33.31 -11.40 29.46
N PRO A 167 -32.95 -11.82 30.68
CA PRO A 167 -31.80 -12.69 30.90
C PRO A 167 -31.89 -14.03 30.17
N GLU A 168 -33.08 -14.54 29.87
CA GLU A 168 -33.28 -15.84 29.22
C GLU A 168 -33.43 -15.75 27.70
N ASN A 169 -33.66 -14.56 27.15
CA ASN A 169 -33.77 -14.33 25.71
C ASN A 169 -33.06 -13.03 25.33
N THR A 170 -31.82 -13.16 24.87
CA THR A 170 -30.94 -12.02 24.55
C THR A 170 -31.04 -11.55 23.10
N LYS A 171 -31.82 -12.28 22.29
CA LYS A 171 -31.79 -12.23 20.84
C LYS A 171 -32.17 -10.88 20.25
N GLU A 172 -33.28 -10.31 20.73
CA GLU A 172 -33.81 -9.03 20.22
C GLU A 172 -32.80 -7.90 20.40
N ILE A 173 -32.26 -7.77 21.61
CA ILE A 173 -31.26 -6.73 21.91
C ILE A 173 -29.98 -6.94 21.12
N VAL A 174 -29.47 -8.19 21.01
CA VAL A 174 -28.24 -8.43 20.25
C VAL A 174 -28.42 -8.05 18.77
N TRP A 175 -29.57 -8.36 18.18
CA TRP A 175 -29.86 -8.04 16.78
C TRP A 175 -30.12 -6.55 16.51
N ASP A 176 -30.51 -5.76 17.52
CA ASP A 176 -30.57 -4.30 17.39
C ASP A 176 -29.18 -3.68 17.18
N TRP A 177 -28.12 -4.33 17.71
CA TRP A 177 -26.75 -3.82 17.66
C TRP A 177 -25.87 -4.55 16.64
N PHE A 178 -26.10 -5.83 16.36
CA PHE A 178 -25.22 -6.61 15.51
C PHE A 178 -25.96 -7.71 14.74
N ASP A 179 -25.70 -7.79 13.44
CA ASP A 179 -26.27 -8.81 12.58
C ASP A 179 -25.58 -10.17 12.81
N VAL A 180 -26.20 -11.03 13.64
CA VAL A 180 -25.74 -12.39 13.92
C VAL A 180 -26.60 -13.39 13.17
N PRO A 181 -26.03 -14.28 12.33
CA PRO A 181 -26.79 -15.35 11.71
C PRO A 181 -27.55 -16.20 12.74
N VAL A 182 -28.83 -16.48 12.46
CA VAL A 182 -29.73 -17.23 13.38
C VAL A 182 -29.11 -18.55 13.86
N ARG A 183 -28.43 -19.25 12.96
CA ARG A 183 -27.77 -20.53 13.25
C ARG A 183 -26.66 -20.38 14.29
N ASP A 184 -25.87 -19.33 14.18
CA ASP A 184 -24.65 -19.14 14.97
C ASP A 184 -24.98 -18.47 16.32
N PHE A 185 -26.09 -17.72 16.40
CA PHE A 185 -26.57 -17.07 17.62
C PHE A 185 -26.73 -18.07 18.78
N GLY A 186 -27.29 -19.25 18.53
CA GLY A 186 -27.48 -20.26 19.60
C GLY A 186 -26.16 -20.75 20.22
N ILE A 187 -25.08 -20.81 19.43
CA ILE A 187 -23.75 -21.18 19.92
C ILE A 187 -23.21 -20.06 20.81
N TRP A 188 -23.29 -18.81 20.35
CA TRP A 188 -22.84 -17.65 21.10
C TRP A 188 -23.61 -17.47 22.40
N GLU A 189 -24.94 -17.62 22.37
CA GLU A 189 -25.80 -17.49 23.55
C GLU A 189 -25.46 -18.53 24.62
N TRP A 190 -25.13 -19.77 24.20
CA TRP A 190 -24.67 -20.81 25.11
C TRP A 190 -23.28 -20.53 25.68
N LEU A 191 -22.33 -20.10 24.84
CA LEU A 191 -20.95 -19.78 25.27
C LEU A 191 -20.89 -18.61 26.25
N ALA A 192 -21.77 -17.62 26.09
CA ALA A 192 -21.84 -16.44 26.94
C ALA A 192 -22.58 -16.69 28.27
N LYS A 193 -23.13 -17.88 28.52
CA LYS A 193 -23.73 -18.20 29.83
C LYS A 193 -22.65 -18.21 30.91
N GLN A 194 -22.93 -17.54 32.02
CA GLN A 194 -22.03 -17.54 33.17
C GLN A 194 -21.87 -18.98 33.71
N ARG A 195 -20.63 -19.48 33.68
CA ARG A 195 -20.29 -20.78 34.27
C ARG A 195 -19.84 -20.57 35.70
N LEU A 196 -20.44 -21.28 36.63
CA LEU A 196 -20.01 -21.26 38.02
C LEU A 196 -18.64 -21.92 38.14
N THR A 197 -17.71 -21.27 38.83
CA THR A 197 -16.43 -21.90 39.15
C THR A 197 -16.62 -22.98 40.20
N THR A 198 -15.71 -23.97 40.26
CA THR A 198 -15.77 -25.05 41.26
C THR A 198 -15.89 -24.52 42.69
N LEU A 199 -15.25 -23.39 43.00
CA LEU A 199 -15.31 -22.75 44.32
C LEU A 199 -16.68 -22.13 44.61
N GLN A 200 -17.33 -21.54 43.61
CA GLN A 200 -18.71 -21.03 43.72
C GLN A 200 -19.69 -22.18 43.94
N VAL A 201 -19.56 -23.27 43.16
CA VAL A 201 -20.38 -24.48 43.32
C VAL A 201 -20.19 -25.09 44.72
N GLN A 202 -18.95 -25.24 45.19
CA GLN A 202 -18.67 -25.75 46.53
C GLN A 202 -19.28 -24.87 47.63
N THR A 203 -19.24 -23.56 47.46
CA THR A 203 -19.82 -22.60 48.41
C THR A 203 -21.34 -22.71 48.46
N LEU A 204 -22.00 -22.81 47.30
CA LEU A 204 -23.45 -23.00 47.20
C LEU A 204 -23.90 -24.33 47.82
N PHE A 205 -23.13 -25.40 47.59
CA PHE A 205 -23.39 -26.72 48.15
C PHE A 205 -23.26 -26.72 49.68
N LYS A 206 -22.18 -26.15 50.24
CA LYS A 206 -22.00 -26.01 51.70
C LYS A 206 -23.10 -25.17 52.36
N ARG A 207 -23.67 -24.20 51.63
CA ARG A 207 -24.77 -23.35 52.07
C ARG A 207 -26.15 -24.00 51.89
N GLY A 208 -26.23 -25.24 51.40
CA GLY A 208 -27.48 -25.96 51.15
C GLY A 208 -28.36 -25.31 50.08
N LYS A 209 -27.77 -24.53 49.16
CA LYS A 209 -28.49 -23.86 48.08
C LYS A 209 -28.58 -24.69 46.79
N ILE A 210 -27.72 -25.70 46.69
CA ILE A 210 -27.75 -26.71 45.63
C ILE A 210 -27.56 -28.10 46.24
N THR A 211 -28.19 -29.10 45.64
CA THR A 211 -28.15 -30.52 46.02
C THR A 211 -26.95 -31.24 45.39
N LYS A 212 -26.68 -32.46 45.84
CA LYS A 212 -25.58 -33.27 45.30
C LYS A 212 -25.78 -33.60 43.81
N ASP A 213 -27.03 -33.81 43.40
CA ASP A 213 -27.39 -34.11 42.01
C ASP A 213 -27.21 -32.88 41.11
N GLU A 214 -27.53 -31.68 41.62
CA GLU A 214 -27.27 -30.42 40.90
C GLU A 214 -25.77 -30.16 40.74
N VAL A 215 -24.94 -30.47 41.74
CA VAL A 215 -23.47 -30.35 41.63
C VAL A 215 -22.91 -31.20 40.49
N GLN A 216 -23.45 -32.40 40.26
CA GLN A 216 -23.00 -33.31 39.19
C GLN A 216 -23.39 -32.85 37.79
N ASN A 217 -24.47 -32.07 37.65
CA ASN A 217 -24.98 -31.57 36.36
C ASN A 217 -24.48 -30.15 36.02
N THR A 218 -23.82 -29.45 36.96
CA THR A 218 -23.36 -28.05 36.79
C THR A 218 -21.85 -27.95 36.49
N LEU A 219 -21.10 -29.05 36.68
CA LEU A 219 -19.68 -29.19 36.39
C LEU A 219 -19.48 -29.94 35.06
#